data_AF-G4STS2-F1
#
_entry.id   AF-G4STS2-F1
#
_cell.length_a   1.000
_cell.length_b   1.000
_cell.length_c   1.000
_cell.angle_alpha   90.00
_cell.angle_beta   90.00
_cell.angle_gamma   90.00
#
_symmetry.space_group_name_H-M   'P 1'
#
loop_
_entity.id
_entity.type
_entity.pdbx_description
1 polymer ?
#
loop_
_entity_poly.entity_id
_entity_poly.type
_entity_poly.pdbx_seq_one_letter_code
_entity_poly.pdbx_strand_id
1 'polypeptide(L)' 'MQVATGTVVNGKIVLEGVSLTEGAVVTVVTRGSDESFLLTEAQENELLAAMAEIERGEYVSLEELLQSLPAHN' A
#
# COMPACT_ATOMS: atom_id res chain seq x y z
N MET A 1 -11.23 4.50 4.77
CA MET A 1 -10.29 3.53 5.37
C MET A 1 -9.27 4.32 6.18
N GLN A 2 -9.05 3.98 7.45
CA GLN A 2 -8.08 4.67 8.32
C GLN A 2 -6.95 3.71 8.65
N VAL A 3 -5.70 4.17 8.53
CA VAL A 3 -4.52 3.43 8.97
C VAL A 3 -4.00 4.10 10.23
N ALA A 4 -3.90 3.34 11.31
CA ALA A 4 -3.33 3.79 12.57
C ALA A 4 -2.19 2.85 12.97
N THR A 5 -1.10 3.42 13.48
CA THR A 5 0.04 2.64 13.98
C THR A 5 -0.06 2.53 15.48
N GLY A 6 0.07 1.30 15.99
CA GLY A 6 0.10 1.02 17.42
C GLY A 6 1.30 0.17 17.78
N THR A 7 1.60 0.13 19.07
CA THR A 7 2.67 -0.71 19.62
C THR A 7 2.05 -1.87 20.39
N VAL A 8 2.67 -3.05 20.30
CA VAL A 8 2.26 -4.21 21.09
C VAL A 8 2.86 -4.10 22.49
N VAL A 9 2.00 -4.00 23.51
CA VAL A 9 2.36 -3.99 24.93
C VAL A 9 1.60 -5.11 25.62
N ASN A 10 2.31 -6.06 26.23
CA ASN A 10 1.72 -7.23 26.90
C ASN A 10 0.74 -8.02 26.02
N GLY A 11 1.09 -8.21 24.74
CA GLY A 11 0.25 -8.93 23.77
C GLY A 11 -1.00 -8.17 23.31
N LYS A 12 -1.13 -6.88 23.65
CA LYS A 12 -2.23 -6.01 23.21
C LYS A 12 -1.70 -4.88 22.34
N ILE A 13 -2.43 -4.54 21.28
CA ILE A 13 -2.12 -3.39 20.43
C ILE A 13 -2.63 -2.13 21.12
N VAL A 14 -1.73 -1.21 21.42
CA VAL A 14 -2.04 0.10 22.01
C VAL A 14 -1.95 1.14 20.91
N LEU A 15 -3.07 1.82 20.63
CA LEU A 15 -3.15 2.96 19.72
C LEU A 15 -3.12 4.25 20.56
N GLU A 16 -2.17 5.14 20.29
CA GLU A 16 -2.12 6.46 20.92
C GLU A 16 -2.79 7.50 20.01
N GLY A 17 -3.62 8.37 20.58
CA GLY A 17 -4.23 9.49 19.85
C GLY A 17 -5.36 9.12 18.88
N VAL A 18 -5.78 7.85 18.81
CA VAL A 18 -6.88 7.38 17.96
C VAL A 18 -7.95 6.71 18.82
N SER A 19 -9.17 7.23 18.76
CA SER A 19 -10.35 6.60 19.35
C SER A 19 -11.07 5.77 18.30
N LEU A 20 -11.21 4.47 18.55
CA LEU A 20 -12.03 3.58 17.73
C LEU A 20 -13.44 3.51 18.30
N THR A 21 -14.44 3.52 17.42
CA THR A 21 -15.83 3.36 17.83
C THR A 21 -16.06 1.97 18.43
N GLU A 22 -16.84 1.91 19.50
CA GLU A 22 -17.24 0.64 20.09
C GLU A 22 -17.93 -0.26 19.05
N GLY A 23 -17.58 -1.55 19.05
CA GLY A 23 -18.09 -2.53 18.09
C GLY A 23 -17.44 -2.49 16.70
N ALA A 24 -16.46 -1.61 16.46
CA ALA A 24 -15.75 -1.58 15.18
C ALA A 24 -14.95 -2.88 14.92
N VAL A 25 -15.16 -3.47 13.74
CA VAL A 25 -14.33 -4.57 13.25
C VAL A 25 -13.03 -3.98 12.69
N VAL A 26 -11.90 -4.42 13.24
CA VAL A 26 -10.57 -3.95 12.84
C VAL A 26 -9.80 -5.07 12.16
N THR A 27 -8.97 -4.68 11.18
CA THR A 27 -7.98 -5.56 10.56
C THR A 27 -6.61 -5.21 11.09
N VAL A 28 -5.88 -6.18 11.61
CA VAL A 28 -4.50 -6.01 12.07
C VAL A 28 -3.55 -6.44 10.98
N VAL A 29 -2.73 -5.52 10.48
CA VAL A 29 -1.65 -5.81 9.55
C VAL A 29 -0.34 -5.80 10.32
N THR A 30 0.25 -6.97 10.52
CA THR A 30 1.60 -7.10 11.08
C THR A 30 2.60 -7.14 9.94
N ARG A 31 3.75 -6.48 10.08
CA ARG A 31 4.91 -6.85 9.26
C ARG A 31 5.18 -8.32 9.56
N GLY A 32 5.44 -9.13 8.53
CA GLY A 32 5.96 -10.50 8.74
C GLY A 32 7.26 -10.43 9.54
N SER A 33 7.90 -11.58 9.79
CA SER A 33 9.33 -11.58 10.17
C SER A 33 10.12 -10.58 9.32
N ASP A 34 11.30 -10.13 9.77
CA ASP A 34 12.22 -9.20 9.08
C ASP A 34 12.73 -9.71 7.71
N GLU A 35 11.93 -10.50 7.00
CA GLU A 35 12.04 -10.81 5.59
C GLU A 35 11.81 -9.51 4.81
N SER A 36 12.91 -8.77 4.66
CA SER A 36 13.02 -7.72 3.67
C SER A 36 12.66 -8.30 2.30
N PHE A 37 11.71 -7.66 1.61
CA PHE A 37 11.52 -7.91 0.19
C PHE A 37 12.73 -7.32 -0.54
N LEU A 38 13.72 -8.17 -0.82
CA LEU A 38 14.91 -7.78 -1.56
C LEU A 38 14.59 -7.85 -3.06
N LEU A 39 14.84 -6.75 -3.75
CA LEU A 39 14.80 -6.75 -5.21
C LEU A 39 16.06 -7.44 -5.73
N THR A 40 15.89 -8.25 -6.77
CA THR A 40 17.00 -8.59 -7.65
C THR A 40 17.44 -7.33 -8.41
N GLU A 41 18.69 -7.29 -8.90
CA GLU A 41 19.18 -6.17 -9.72
C GLU A 41 18.25 -5.86 -10.92
N ALA A 42 17.68 -6.90 -11.53
CA ALA A 42 16.73 -6.74 -12.64
C ALA A 42 15.44 -6.03 -12.20
N GLN A 43 14.88 -6.41 -11.05
CA GLN A 43 13.68 -5.78 -10.49
C GLN A 43 13.94 -4.35 -10.03
N GLU A 44 15.11 -4.07 -9.47
CA GLU A 44 15.51 -2.71 -9.10
C GLU A 44 15.63 -1.81 -10.34
N ASN A 45 16.27 -2.31 -11.40
CA ASN A 45 16.37 -1.58 -12.67
C ASN A 45 14.99 -1.35 -13.30
N GLU A 46 14.09 -2.33 -13.25
CA GLU A 46 12.70 -2.19 -13.72
C GLU A 46 11.94 -1.11 -12.93
N LEU A 47 12.07 -1.11 -11.60
CA LEU A 47 11.44 -0.11 -10.74
C LEU A 47 11.98 1.30 -11.02
N LEU A 48 13.29 1.45 -11.18
CA LEU A 48 13.92 2.73 -11.51
C LEU A 48 13.46 3.25 -12.89
N ALA A 49 13.30 2.36 -13.87
CA ALA A 49 12.77 2.71 -15.18
C ALA A 49 11.32 3.24 -15.08
N ALA A 50 10.45 2.52 -14.35
CA ALA A 50 9.06 2.92 -14.13
C ALA A 50 8.93 4.27 -13.41
N MET A 51 9.80 4.53 -12.41
CA MET A 51 9.85 5.84 -11.75
C MET A 51 10.20 6.96 -12.73
N ALA A 52 11.20 6.73 -13.59
CA ALA A 52 11.60 7.71 -14.59
C ALA A 52 10.52 7.93 -15.67
N GLU A 53 9.74 6.91 -16.03
CA GLU A 53 8.56 7.03 -16.90
C GLU A 53 7.51 7.97 -16.30
N ILE A 54 7.18 7.78 -15.01
CA ILE A 54 6.23 8.64 -14.29
C ILE A 54 6.72 10.10 -14.27
N GLU A 55 8.00 10.34 -14.00
CA GLU A 55 8.60 11.68 -14.01
C GLU A 55 8.53 12.37 -15.38
N ARG A 56 8.64 11.59 -16.46
CA ARG A 56 8.46 12.07 -17.85
C ARG A 56 6.99 12.26 -18.24
N GLY A 57 6.04 11.91 -17.37
CA GLY A 57 4.61 11.95 -17.67
C GLY A 57 4.14 10.78 -18.54
N GLU A 58 4.93 9.71 -18.64
CA GLU A 58 4.61 8.49 -19.38
C GLU A 58 3.75 7.55 -18.50
N TYR A 59 2.61 8.06 -18.03
CA TYR A 59 1.62 7.30 -17.27
C TYR A 59 0.21 7.64 -17.74
N VAL A 60 -0.75 6.79 -17.38
CA VAL A 60 -2.19 7.07 -17.54
C VAL A 60 -2.85 7.07 -16.16
N SER A 61 -3.79 7.98 -15.96
CA SER A 61 -4.67 7.95 -14.79
C SER A 61 -5.64 6.78 -14.84
N LEU A 62 -6.22 6.43 -13.69
CA LEU A 62 -7.23 5.38 -13.61
C LEU A 62 -8.45 5.73 -14.48
N GLU A 63 -8.86 7.00 -14.48
CA GLU A 63 -9.99 7.49 -15.25
C GLU A 63 -9.75 7.35 -16.76
N GLU A 64 -8.57 7.75 -17.24
CA GLU A 64 -8.18 7.58 -18.66
C GLU A 64 -8.12 6.11 -19.07
N LEU A 65 -7.56 5.26 -18.20
CA LEU A 65 -7.52 3.82 -18.42
C LEU A 65 -8.93 3.26 -18.56
N LEU A 66 -9.83 3.55 -17.61
CA LEU A 66 -11.22 3.07 -17.63
C LEU A 66 -11.98 3.53 -18.88
N GLN A 67 -11.71 4.74 -19.38
CA GLN A 67 -12.29 5.24 -20.63
C GLN A 67 -11.77 4.50 -21.87
N SER A 68 -10.53 4.00 -21.83
CA SER A 68 -9.92 3.26 -22.95
C SER A 68 -10.31 1.79 -23.01
N LEU A 69 -10.82 1.22 -21.92
CA LEU A 69 -11.20 -0.20 -21.87
C LEU A 69 -12.44 -0.45 -22.74
N PRO A 70 -12.48 -1.55 -23.50
CA PRO A 70 -13.67 -1.90 -24.27
C PRO A 70 -14.84 -2.15 -23.32
N ALA A 71 -15.99 -1.55 -23.63
CA ALA A 71 -17.23 -1.81 -22.90
C ALA A 71 -17.53 -3.31 -22.93
N HIS A 72 -17.52 -3.95 -21.76
CA HIS A 72 -18.06 -5.29 -21.61
C HIS A 72 -19.58 -5.19 -21.79
N ASN A 73 -20.08 -5.58 -22.97
CA ASN A 73 -21.50 -5.88 -23.20
C ASN A 73 -21.81 -7.29 -22.71
#